data_AF-M4HX62-F1
#
_entry.id   AF-M4HX62-F1
#
_cell.length_a   1.000
_cell.length_b   1.000
_cell.length_c   1.000
_cell.angle_alpha   90.00
_cell.angle_beta   90.00
_cell.angle_gamma   90.00
#
_symmetry.space_group_name_H-M   'P 1'
#
loop_
_entity.id
_entity.type
_entity.pdbx_description
1 polymer ?
#
loop_
_entity_poly.entity_id
_entity_poly.type
_entity_poly.pdbx_seq_one_letter_code
_entity_poly.pdbx_strand_id
1 'polypeptide(L)' 'MVEGDQELGFDSEYSLKAAFTRESGRVFLTGIDALVRLPIMQKRMDELAGLNTAGFISGYRGSPLGGI' A
#
# COMPACT_ATOMS: atom_id res chain seq x y z
N MET A 1 17.36 13.43 -11.46
CA MET A 1 18.13 13.30 -10.21
C MET A 1 17.47 12.19 -9.43
N VAL A 2 17.86 10.95 -9.70
CA VAL A 2 17.38 9.78 -8.95
C VAL A 2 18.34 9.66 -7.78
N GLU A 3 17.94 10.18 -6.62
CA GLU A 3 18.74 10.05 -5.41
C GLU A 3 18.84 8.59 -5.00
N GLY A 4 20.07 8.09 -5.07
CA GLY A 4 20.67 7.26 -4.04
C GLY A 4 20.28 5.80 -4.05
N ASP A 5 21.25 4.97 -4.39
CA ASP A 5 21.39 3.62 -3.85
C ASP A 5 21.02 3.60 -2.37
N GLN A 6 19.82 3.10 -2.05
CA GLN A 6 19.54 2.65 -0.70
C GLN A 6 20.36 1.37 -0.53
N GLU A 7 21.55 1.51 0.07
CA GLU A 7 22.41 0.41 0.51
C GLU A 7 21.54 -0.77 0.94
N LEU A 8 21.97 -1.99 0.60
CA LEU A 8 21.36 -3.25 1.03
C LEU A 8 21.49 -3.48 2.56
N GLY A 9 21.41 -2.41 3.35
CA GLY A 9 21.40 -2.42 4.81
C GLY A 9 20.04 -2.85 5.36
N PHE A 10 20.08 -3.36 6.58
CA PHE A 10 18.89 -3.76 7.33
C PHE A 10 18.07 -2.52 7.72
N ASP A 11 16.81 -2.45 7.27
CA ASP A 11 15.87 -1.38 7.66
C ASP A 11 15.33 -1.67 9.07
N SER A 12 16.05 -1.17 10.10
CA SER A 12 15.70 -1.38 11.51
C SER A 12 14.39 -0.72 11.93
N GLU A 13 13.91 0.26 11.15
CA GLU A 13 12.66 0.98 11.40
C GLU A 13 11.48 0.36 10.62
N TYR A 14 11.69 -0.74 9.90
CA TYR A 14 10.63 -1.38 9.13
C TYR A 14 9.55 -1.95 10.06
N SER A 15 8.30 -1.60 9.77
CA SER A 15 7.11 -2.16 10.43
C SER A 15 6.22 -2.85 9.41
N LEU A 16 5.51 -3.90 9.80
CA LEU A 16 4.49 -4.53 8.94
C LEU A 16 3.42 -3.53 8.48
N LYS A 17 3.14 -2.49 9.26
CA LYS A 17 2.23 -1.40 8.86
C LYS A 17 2.76 -0.60 7.67
N ALA A 18 4.06 -0.62 7.40
CA ALA A 18 4.67 0.04 6.24
C ALA A 18 4.07 -0.45 4.91
N ALA A 19 3.52 -1.67 4.87
CA ALA A 19 2.73 -2.19 3.77
C ALA A 19 1.54 -1.29 3.39
N PHE A 20 1.04 -0.45 4.28
CA PHE A 20 -0.08 0.47 4.02
C PHE A 20 0.27 1.94 4.25
N THR A 21 1.25 2.23 5.11
CA THR A 21 1.51 3.62 5.54
C THR A 21 2.64 4.30 4.78
N ARG A 22 3.74 3.60 4.51
CA ARG A 22 4.98 4.17 3.94
C ARG A 22 4.74 4.66 2.51
N GLU A 23 5.07 5.91 2.22
CA GLU A 23 4.78 6.56 0.92
C GLU A 23 5.91 6.41 -0.12
N SER A 24 7.14 6.19 0.33
CA SER A 24 8.32 6.07 -0.53
C SER A 24 9.26 4.96 -0.05
N GLY A 25 10.16 4.53 -0.93
CA GLY A 25 11.10 3.44 -0.63
C GLY A 25 10.48 2.06 -0.74
N ARG A 26 11.18 1.05 -0.19
CA ARG A 26 10.79 -0.36 -0.31
C ARG A 26 9.79 -0.78 0.76
N VAL A 27 8.85 -1.64 0.36
CA VAL A 27 7.90 -2.33 1.23
C VAL A 27 7.77 -3.78 0.80
N PHE A 28 7.55 -4.66 1.77
CA PHE A 28 7.15 -6.05 1.53
C PHE A 28 5.62 -6.11 1.49
N LEU A 29 5.08 -6.74 0.45
CA LEU A 29 3.64 -6.91 0.24
C LEU A 29 3.34 -8.35 -0.14
N THR A 30 2.32 -8.94 0.47
CA THR A 30 1.61 -10.07 -0.13
C THR A 30 0.69 -9.58 -1.25
N GLY A 31 0.16 -10.49 -2.06
CA GLY A 31 -0.86 -10.14 -3.05
C GLY A 31 -2.10 -9.49 -2.41
N ILE A 32 -2.50 -9.95 -1.22
CA ILE A 32 -3.62 -9.39 -0.45
C ILE A 32 -3.29 -7.97 0.03
N ASP A 33 -2.08 -7.75 0.55
CA ASP A 33 -1.66 -6.41 0.99
C ASP A 33 -1.68 -5.43 -0.18
N ALA A 34 -1.27 -5.86 -1.38
CA ALA A 34 -1.34 -5.03 -2.58
C ALA A 34 -2.79 -4.65 -2.91
N LEU A 35 -3.73 -5.61 -2.87
CA LEU A 35 -5.16 -5.34 -3.11
C LEU A 35 -5.75 -4.35 -2.10
N VAL A 36 -5.32 -4.41 -0.83
CA VAL A 36 -5.73 -3.46 0.21
C VAL A 36 -5.05 -2.10 0.05
N ARG A 37 -3.78 -2.07 -0.36
CA ARG A 37 -2.98 -0.84 -0.50
C ARG A 37 -3.46 0.02 -1.66
N LEU A 38 -3.92 -0.58 -2.77
CA LEU A 38 -4.40 0.14 -3.95
C LEU A 38 -5.47 1.20 -3.64
N PRO A 39 -6.61 0.88 -2.99
CA PRO A 39 -7.62 1.90 -2.67
C PRO A 39 -7.13 2.97 -1.69
N ILE A 40 -6.20 2.63 -0.78
CA ILE A 40 -5.56 3.62 0.10
C ILE A 40 -4.74 4.62 -0.71
N MET A 41 -3.94 4.13 -1.65
CA MET A 41 -3.16 4.98 -2.56
C MET A 41 -4.06 5.85 -3.43
N GLN A 42 -5.15 5.31 -3.96
CA GLN A 42 -6.11 6.09 -4.73
C GLN A 42 -6.72 7.21 -3.91
N LYS A 43 -7.17 6.92 -2.68
CA LYS A 43 -7.73 7.95 -1.79
C LYS A 43 -6.74 9.09 -1.52
N ARG A 44 -5.46 8.77 -1.31
CA ARG A 44 -4.40 9.79 -1.14
C ARG A 44 -4.22 10.65 -2.40
N MET A 45 -4.21 10.03 -3.59
CA MET A 45 -4.13 10.76 -4.85
C MET A 45 -5.33 11.69 -5.06
N ASP A 46 -6.54 11.21 -4.72
CA ASP A 46 -7.77 11.99 -4.80
C ASP A 46 -7.73 13.20 -3.85
N GLU A 47 -7.23 13.03 -2.62
CA GLU A 47 -7.03 14.13 -1.67
C GLU A 47 -6.05 15.17 -2.18
N LEU A 48 -4.93 14.74 -2.78
CA LEU A 48 -3.96 15.64 -3.42
C LEU A 48 -4.56 16.39 -4.62
N ALA A 49 -5.53 15.78 -5.31
CA ALA A 49 -6.29 16.41 -6.39
C ALA A 49 -7.47 17.27 -5.90
N GLY A 50 -7.71 17.36 -4.58
CA GLY A 50 -8.83 18.12 -4.01
C GLY A 50 -10.20 17.47 -4.18
N LEU A 51 -10.25 16.15 -4.44
CA LEU A 51 -11.49 15.41 -4.65
C LEU A 51 -12.02 14.83 -3.32
N ASN A 52 -13.34 14.92 -3.13
CA ASN A 52 -14.02 14.32 -1.98
C ASN A 52 -14.51 12.90 -2.32
N THR A 53 -13.58 11.94 -2.40
CA THR A 53 -13.88 10.54 -2.72
C THR A 53 -13.87 9.64 -1.48
N ALA A 54 -14.41 8.43 -1.62
CA ALA A 54 -14.30 7.36 -0.62
C ALA A 54 -14.09 6.02 -1.34
N GLY A 55 -13.40 5.09 -0.68
CA GLY A 55 -13.27 3.72 -1.15
C GLY A 55 -14.52 2.90 -0.82
N PHE A 56 -15.03 2.15 -1.79
CA PHE A 56 -16.08 1.16 -1.57
C PHE A 56 -15.53 -0.23 -1.89
N ILE A 57 -15.60 -1.13 -0.91
CA ILE A 57 -15.13 -2.51 -1.03
C ILE A 57 -16.31 -3.42 -0.76
N SER A 58 -16.61 -4.30 -1.72
CA SER A 58 -17.55 -5.39 -1.56
C SER A 58 -16.86 -6.72 -1.80
N GLY A 59 -17.37 -7.78 -1.19
CA GLY A 59 -16.78 -9.10 -1.29
C GLY A 59 -17.79 -10.19 -1.02
N TYR A 60 -17.43 -11.41 -1.39
CA TYR A 60 -18.19 -12.61 -1.12
C TYR A 60 -17.34 -13.62 -0.34
N ARG A 61 -17.98 -14.42 0.51
CA ARG A 61 -17.31 -15.50 1.25
C ARG A 61 -16.83 -16.57 0.27
N GLY A 62 -15.61 -17.07 0.46
CA GLY A 62 -15.01 -18.05 -0.47
C GLY A 62 -14.27 -17.42 -1.65
N SER A 63 -14.08 -16.09 -1.65
CA SER A 63 -13.33 -15.42 -2.71
C SER A 63 -11.90 -15.93 -2.81
N PRO A 64 -11.38 -16.25 -4.01
CA PRO A 64 -9.98 -16.61 -4.22
C PRO A 64 -9.04 -15.43 -3.91
N LEU A 65 -9.58 -14.22 -3.78
CA LEU A 65 -8.85 -13.02 -3.37
C LEU A 65 -8.88 -12.80 -1.85
N GLY A 66 -9.54 -13.65 -1.07
CA GLY A 66 -9.70 -13.52 0.39
C GLY A 66 -8.61 -14.19 1.22
N GLY A 67 -7.61 -14.81 0.59
CA GLY A 67 -6.52 -15.51 1.29
C GLY A 67 -6.99 -16.79 1.99
N ILE A 68 -7.64 -17.68 1.22
CA ILE A 68 -7.96 -19.05 1.65
C ILE A 68 -6.85 -19.99 1.20
#